data_AF-A0A7K2JRS1-F1
#
_entry.id   AF-A0A7K2JRS1-F1
#
_cell.length_a   1.000
_cell.length_b   1.000
_cell.length_c   1.000
_cell.angle_alpha   90.00
_cell.angle_beta   90.00
_cell.angle_gamma   90.00
#
_symmetry.space_group_name_H-M   'P 1'
#
loop_
_entity.id
_entity.type
_entity.pdbx_description
1 polymer ?
#
loop_
_entity_poly.entity_id
_entity_poly.type
_entity_poly.pdbx_seq_one_letter_code
_entity_poly.pdbx_strand_id
1 'polypeptide(L)'
;GSVPVSVALTLGLVQALGDVGVEARLWCVTRNAVAVSDSERVRDLDQSQVWGLGRVAGLELGARWGGVVDLPEVVDARLVGRLAGVFASGEGEIAVRAAGVFGRRVIRAAGAAGGGSWRVSGTVLVTGGTGGLGRRVARWLVTAGAEHV
;
A
#
# COMPACT_ATOMS: atom_id res chain seq x y z
N GLY A 1 -9.07 13.61 -10.92
CA GLY A 1 -9.48 12.26 -10.48
C GLY A 1 -10.17 12.39 -9.14
N SER A 2 -11.27 11.69 -8.92
CA SER A 2 -11.93 11.65 -7.61
C SER A 2 -11.06 10.90 -6.61
N VAL A 3 -10.93 11.40 -5.39
CA VAL A 3 -10.32 10.67 -4.28
C VAL A 3 -11.23 9.49 -3.91
N PRO A 4 -10.71 8.27 -3.70
CA PRO A 4 -11.53 7.17 -3.24
C PRO A 4 -12.21 7.49 -1.91
N VAL A 5 -13.44 6.98 -1.75
CA VAL A 5 -14.25 7.22 -0.54
C VAL A 5 -13.53 6.73 0.72
N SER A 6 -12.81 5.61 0.64
CA SER A 6 -12.00 5.06 1.74
C SER A 6 -10.98 6.07 2.29
N VAL A 7 -10.26 6.75 1.39
CA VAL A 7 -9.25 7.75 1.73
C VAL A 7 -9.90 9.01 2.26
N ALA A 8 -10.95 9.51 1.60
CA ALA A 8 -11.64 10.71 2.02
C ALA A 8 -12.25 10.58 3.42
N LEU A 9 -12.92 9.46 3.71
CA LEU A 9 -13.49 9.19 5.02
C LEU A 9 -12.42 8.98 6.09
N THR A 10 -11.32 8.28 5.77
CA THR A 10 -10.22 8.09 6.73
C THR A 10 -9.55 9.41 7.09
N LEU A 11 -9.30 10.27 6.09
CA LEU A 11 -8.76 11.61 6.31
C LEU A 11 -9.72 12.46 7.17
N GLY A 12 -11.01 12.46 6.83
CA GLY A 12 -12.02 13.19 7.60
C GLY A 12 -12.12 12.69 9.05
N LEU A 13 -12.03 11.37 9.28
CA LEU A 13 -12.01 10.80 10.63
C LEU A 13 -10.76 11.25 11.41
N VAL A 14 -9.58 11.18 10.79
CA VAL A 14 -8.33 11.66 11.40
C VAL A 14 -8.44 13.12 11.83
N GLN A 15 -8.98 13.97 10.96
CA GLN A 15 -9.19 15.39 11.24
C GLN A 15 -10.19 15.57 12.40
N ALA A 16 -11.35 14.91 12.33
CA ALA A 16 -12.39 15.01 13.34
C ALA A 16 -11.90 14.56 14.73
N LEU A 17 -11.12 13.48 14.82
CA LEU A 17 -10.52 13.04 16.09
C LEU A 17 -9.55 14.07 16.66
N GLY A 18 -8.79 14.75 15.79
CA GLY A 18 -7.95 15.87 16.17
C GLY A 18 -8.76 17.06 16.68
N ASP A 19 -9.83 17.43 15.97
CA ASP A 19 -10.70 18.56 16.31
C ASP A 19 -11.39 18.38 17.67
N VAL A 20 -11.77 17.15 18.02
CA VAL A 20 -12.40 16.82 19.32
C VAL A 20 -11.39 16.39 20.40
N GLY A 21 -10.08 16.41 20.11
CA GLY A 21 -9.03 16.13 21.10
C GLY A 21 -8.97 14.68 21.58
N VAL A 22 -9.29 13.71 20.71
CA VAL A 22 -9.18 12.29 21.05
C VAL A 22 -7.71 11.86 21.02
N GLU A 23 -7.22 11.41 22.17
CA GLU A 23 -5.82 10.93 22.34
C GLU A 23 -5.67 9.41 22.13
N ALA A 24 -6.78 8.69 21.90
CA ALA A 24 -6.75 7.26 21.63
C ALA A 24 -6.10 6.94 20.27
N ARG A 25 -5.48 5.76 20.17
CA ARG A 25 -4.86 5.28 18.93
C ARG A 25 -5.91 4.92 17.89
N LEU A 26 -5.85 5.54 16.72
CA LEU A 26 -6.64 5.14 15.56
C LEU A 26 -6.00 3.94 14.84
N TRP A 27 -6.79 2.90 14.62
CA TRP A 27 -6.44 1.75 13.77
C TRP A 27 -7.40 1.67 12.58
N CYS A 28 -6.85 1.58 11.37
CA CYS A 28 -7.64 1.35 10.16
C CYS A 28 -7.54 -0.12 9.74
N VAL A 29 -8.69 -0.75 9.56
CA VAL A 29 -8.76 -2.15 9.10
C VAL A 29 -9.11 -2.17 7.62
N THR A 30 -8.31 -2.87 6.83
CA THR A 30 -8.55 -3.14 5.40
C THR A 30 -8.79 -4.62 5.15
N ARG A 31 -9.28 -4.96 3.95
CA ARG A 31 -9.49 -6.34 3.50
C ARG A 31 -8.84 -6.56 2.14
N ASN A 32 -7.94 -7.54 2.05
CA ASN A 32 -7.22 -7.90 0.82
C ASN A 32 -6.62 -6.68 0.08
N ALA A 33 -6.21 -5.66 0.81
CA ALA A 33 -5.60 -4.43 0.29
C ALA A 33 -4.08 -4.57 0.08
N VAL A 34 -3.47 -5.62 0.63
CA VAL A 34 -2.07 -5.98 0.44
C VAL A 34 -1.93 -7.48 0.20
N ALA A 35 -0.81 -7.90 -0.38
CA ALA A 35 -0.44 -9.31 -0.57
C ALA A 35 0.77 -9.63 0.30
N VAL A 36 0.74 -10.74 1.05
CA VAL A 36 1.88 -11.22 1.85
C VAL A 36 2.66 -12.36 1.18
N SER A 37 2.18 -12.85 0.03
CA SER A 37 2.82 -13.88 -0.79
C SER A 37 2.50 -13.70 -2.27
N ASP A 38 3.30 -14.34 -3.14
CA ASP A 38 3.11 -14.30 -4.60
C ASP A 38 1.80 -14.94 -5.07
N SER A 39 1.19 -15.77 -4.22
CA SER A 39 -0.09 -16.43 -4.50
C SER A 39 -1.31 -15.55 -4.15
N GLU A 40 -1.12 -14.48 -3.38
CA GLU A 40 -2.18 -13.54 -3.04
C GLU A 40 -2.37 -12.50 -4.14
N ARG A 41 -3.62 -12.05 -4.29
CA ARG A 41 -3.97 -10.93 -5.16
C ARG A 41 -4.55 -9.81 -4.33
N VAL A 42 -4.07 -8.60 -4.55
CA VAL A 42 -4.74 -7.39 -4.06
C VAL A 42 -6.07 -7.27 -4.77
N ARG A 43 -7.16 -7.19 -4.01
CA ARG A 43 -8.54 -7.16 -4.54
C ARG A 43 -9.17 -5.78 -4.47
N ASP A 44 -8.72 -4.95 -3.52
CA ASP A 44 -9.27 -3.62 -3.29
C ASP A 44 -8.15 -2.57 -3.31
N LEU A 45 -7.96 -1.94 -4.47
CA LEU A 45 -6.96 -0.89 -4.69
C LEU A 45 -7.32 0.42 -4.00
N ASP A 46 -8.59 0.66 -3.72
CA ASP A 46 -9.04 1.86 -3.02
C ASP A 46 -8.66 1.78 -1.54
N GLN A 47 -8.75 0.60 -0.94
CA GLN A 47 -8.25 0.35 0.41
C GLN A 47 -6.72 0.34 0.48
N SER A 48 -6.02 -0.07 -0.59
CA SER A 48 -4.55 0.05 -0.64
C SER A 48 -4.07 1.50 -0.49
N GLN A 49 -4.87 2.49 -0.89
CA GLN A 49 -4.51 3.90 -0.73
C GLN A 49 -4.54 4.36 0.74
N VAL A 50 -5.35 3.70 1.60
CA VAL A 50 -5.35 3.96 3.05
C VAL A 50 -3.99 3.61 3.68
N TRP A 51 -3.28 2.61 3.15
CA TRP A 51 -1.91 2.29 3.59
C TRP A 51 -0.92 3.41 3.25
N GLY A 52 -1.11 4.08 2.12
CA GLY A 52 -0.33 5.26 1.75
C GLY A 52 -0.57 6.43 2.71
N LEU A 53 -1.84 6.76 2.96
CA LEU A 53 -2.24 7.78 3.92
C LEU A 53 -1.73 7.46 5.35
N GLY A 54 -1.90 6.23 5.79
CA GLY A 54 -1.53 5.77 7.12
C GLY A 54 -0.03 5.88 7.41
N ARG A 55 0.82 5.70 6.39
CA ARG A 55 2.27 5.93 6.54
C ARG A 55 2.61 7.38 6.85
N VAL A 56 1.89 8.34 6.26
CA VAL A 56 2.06 9.77 6.55
C VAL A 56 1.46 10.10 7.93
N ALA A 57 0.27 9.60 8.21
CA ALA A 57 -0.39 9.78 9.51
C ALA A 57 0.47 9.26 10.68
N GLY A 58 1.16 8.13 10.52
CA GLY A 58 2.09 7.61 11.53
C GLY A 58 3.27 8.54 11.82
N LEU A 59 3.73 9.32 10.84
CA LEU A 59 4.80 10.31 11.02
C LEU A 59 4.28 11.61 11.66
N GLU A 60 3.07 12.02 11.31
CA GLU A 60 2.49 13.31 11.75
C GLU A 60 1.79 13.23 13.11
N LEU A 61 1.15 12.09 13.42
CA LEU A 61 0.29 11.94 14.60
C LEU A 61 0.95 11.14 15.72
N GLY A 62 2.09 10.50 15.45
CA GLY A 62 2.90 9.76 16.43
C GLY A 62 2.08 8.79 17.26
N ALA A 63 2.04 8.98 18.58
CA ALA A 63 1.39 8.07 19.53
C ALA A 63 -0.14 7.96 19.36
N ARG A 64 -0.79 8.88 18.63
CA ARG A 64 -2.23 8.85 18.31
C ARG A 64 -2.56 7.97 17.10
N TRP A 65 -1.54 7.56 16.33
CA TRP A 65 -1.72 6.62 15.23
C TRP A 65 -1.34 5.22 15.68
N GLY A 66 -2.29 4.29 15.62
CA GLY A 66 -2.07 2.88 15.90
C GLY A 66 -1.45 2.17 14.72
N GLY A 67 -2.07 2.29 13.54
CA GLY A 67 -1.59 1.63 12.33
C GLY A 67 -2.69 1.22 11.35
N VAL A 68 -2.29 0.44 10.35
CA VAL A 68 -3.16 -0.23 9.39
C VAL A 68 -3.04 -1.75 9.54
N VAL A 69 -4.18 -2.45 9.51
CA VAL A 69 -4.26 -3.92 9.57
C VAL A 69 -5.06 -4.44 8.40
N ASP A 70 -4.49 -5.33 7.59
CA ASP A 70 -5.21 -5.99 6.51
C ASP A 70 -5.68 -7.41 6.89
N LEU A 71 -6.94 -7.71 6.60
CA LEU A 71 -7.59 -9.00 6.85
C LEU A 71 -7.86 -9.75 5.53
N PRO A 72 -7.97 -11.09 5.58
CA PRO A 72 -8.40 -11.85 4.41
C PRO A 72 -9.91 -11.68 4.18
N GLU A 73 -10.40 -12.22 3.07
CA GLU A 73 -11.84 -12.18 2.74
C GLU A 73 -12.72 -12.82 3.82
N VAL A 74 -12.27 -13.97 4.32
CA VAL A 74 -12.98 -14.77 5.33
C VAL A 74 -12.28 -14.60 6.66
N VAL A 75 -12.96 -13.99 7.61
CA VAL A 75 -12.47 -13.75 8.97
C VAL A 75 -13.14 -14.76 9.91
N ASP A 76 -12.32 -15.55 10.60
CA ASP A 76 -12.78 -16.48 11.63
C ASP A 76 -12.43 -16.00 13.05
N ALA A 77 -12.99 -16.66 14.07
CA ALA A 77 -12.76 -16.29 15.48
C ALA A 77 -11.28 -16.36 15.88
N ARG A 78 -10.51 -17.28 15.29
CA ARG A 78 -9.07 -17.40 15.55
C ARG A 78 -8.33 -16.17 15.04
N LEU A 79 -8.72 -15.64 13.89
CA LEU A 79 -8.13 -14.46 13.28
C LEU A 79 -8.46 -13.21 14.08
N VAL A 80 -9.72 -13.06 14.51
CA VAL A 80 -10.14 -11.98 15.43
C VAL A 80 -9.34 -12.03 16.73
N GLY A 81 -9.13 -13.22 17.30
CA GLY A 81 -8.35 -13.41 18.52
C GLY A 81 -6.89 -12.93 18.42
N ARG A 82 -6.32 -12.84 17.20
CA ARG A 82 -4.97 -12.31 16.98
C ARG A 82 -4.90 -10.78 17.02
N LEU A 83 -6.02 -10.08 16.85
CA LEU A 83 -6.05 -8.61 16.75
C LEU A 83 -5.62 -7.91 18.04
N ALA A 84 -5.95 -8.47 19.20
CA ALA A 84 -5.52 -7.90 20.48
C ALA A 84 -3.98 -7.83 20.59
N GLY A 85 -3.29 -8.90 20.16
CA GLY A 85 -1.82 -8.93 20.12
C GLY A 85 -1.25 -7.96 19.08
N VAL A 86 -1.92 -7.80 17.95
CA VAL A 86 -1.56 -6.82 16.92
C VAL A 86 -1.62 -5.40 17.48
N PHE A 87 -2.72 -5.02 18.12
CA PHE A 87 -2.90 -3.67 18.66
C PHE A 87 -1.94 -3.34 19.82
N ALA A 88 -1.43 -4.37 20.52
CA ALA A 88 -0.44 -4.24 21.58
C ALA A 88 1.03 -4.28 21.08
N SER A 89 1.28 -4.66 19.82
CA SER A 89 2.63 -4.99 19.32
C SER A 89 3.55 -3.79 19.08
N GLY A 90 2.99 -2.59 18.90
CA GLY A 90 3.74 -1.40 18.49
C GLY A 90 4.13 -1.35 17.01
N GLU A 91 3.79 -2.37 16.23
CA GLU A 91 3.97 -2.40 14.77
C GLU A 91 2.80 -1.69 14.08
N GLY A 92 3.06 -0.83 13.09
CA GLY A 92 2.02 0.04 12.48
C GLY A 92 1.48 -0.41 11.11
N GLU A 93 2.08 -1.41 10.47
CA GLU A 93 1.69 -1.89 9.14
C GLU A 93 1.68 -3.43 9.14
N ILE A 94 0.48 -4.01 9.30
CA ILE A 94 0.32 -5.45 9.60
C ILE A 94 -0.69 -6.10 8.66
N ALA A 95 -0.45 -7.34 8.28
CA ALA A 95 -1.43 -8.21 7.64
C ALA A 95 -1.66 -9.45 8.50
N VAL A 96 -2.93 -9.78 8.74
CA VAL A 96 -3.32 -11.01 9.43
C VAL A 96 -3.87 -11.98 8.38
N ARG A 97 -3.41 -13.22 8.40
CA ARG A 97 -3.86 -14.32 7.53
C ARG A 97 -4.03 -15.59 8.35
N ALA A 98 -4.60 -16.64 7.77
CA ALA A 98 -4.63 -17.96 8.41
C ALA A 98 -3.22 -18.42 8.83
N ALA A 99 -2.24 -18.23 7.94
CA ALA A 99 -0.83 -18.59 8.12
C ALA A 99 -0.13 -17.85 9.28
N GLY A 100 -0.58 -16.66 9.67
CA GLY A 100 0.06 -15.90 10.74
C GLY A 100 -0.23 -14.41 10.71
N VAL A 101 0.58 -13.66 11.47
CA VAL A 101 0.62 -12.20 11.50
C VAL A 101 1.92 -11.75 10.85
N PHE A 102 1.84 -10.83 9.90
CA PHE A 102 2.97 -10.36 9.09
C PHE A 102 3.14 -8.85 9.29
N GLY A 103 4.34 -8.41 9.66
CA GLY A 103 4.70 -6.99 9.71
C GLY A 103 5.39 -6.56 8.42
N ARG A 104 5.07 -5.37 7.91
CA ARG A 104 5.71 -4.86 6.68
C ARG A 104 7.20 -4.55 6.93
N ARG A 105 8.06 -4.97 6.00
CA ARG A 105 9.48 -4.63 5.99
C ARG A 105 9.93 -4.26 4.58
N VAL A 106 10.87 -3.33 4.49
CA VAL A 106 11.60 -3.04 3.25
C VAL A 106 12.93 -3.76 3.34
N ILE A 107 13.15 -4.71 2.43
CA ILE A 107 14.39 -5.48 2.33
C ILE A 107 15.07 -5.15 1.00
N ARG A 108 16.38 -5.40 0.93
CA ARG A 108 17.09 -5.34 -0.35
C ARG A 108 16.59 -6.49 -1.22
N ALA A 109 16.12 -6.18 -2.43
CA ALA A 109 15.83 -7.21 -3.41
C ALA A 109 17.14 -7.92 -3.79
N ALA A 110 17.14 -9.26 -3.75
CA ALA A 110 18.17 -10.01 -4.43
C ALA A 110 18.09 -9.65 -5.92
N GLY A 111 19.20 -9.27 -6.53
CA GLY A 111 19.21 -8.91 -7.95
C GLY A 111 18.59 -10.05 -8.76
N ALA A 112 17.68 -9.71 -9.69
CA ALA A 112 17.07 -10.71 -10.54
C ALA A 112 18.17 -11.47 -11.30
N ALA A 113 18.32 -12.77 -11.03
CA ALA A 113 19.18 -13.62 -11.82
C ALA A 113 18.57 -13.70 -13.23
N GLY A 114 19.13 -12.93 -14.16
CA GLY A 114 18.87 -13.05 -15.60
C GLY A 114 17.40 -13.21 -15.99
N GLY A 115 16.57 -12.21 -15.70
CA GLY A 115 15.28 -12.10 -16.38
C GLY A 115 15.53 -11.92 -17.88
N GLY A 116 14.81 -12.68 -18.73
CA GLY A 116 14.99 -12.65 -20.18
C GLY A 116 15.04 -11.22 -20.74
N SER A 117 15.82 -11.01 -21.80
CA SER A 117 15.99 -9.69 -22.40
C SER A 117 14.63 -9.13 -22.80
N TRP A 118 14.12 -8.16 -22.02
CA TRP A 118 12.93 -7.42 -22.38
C TRP A 118 13.22 -6.67 -23.69
N ARG A 119 12.46 -6.98 -24.74
CA ARG A 119 12.50 -6.26 -26.02
C ARG A 119 11.18 -5.53 -26.21
N VAL A 120 11.26 -4.28 -26.61
CA VAL A 120 10.12 -3.46 -26.97
C VAL A 120 10.12 -3.25 -28.49
N SER A 121 8.93 -3.19 -29.09
CA SER A 121 8.73 -2.92 -30.52
C SER A 121 7.43 -2.15 -30.72
N GLY A 122 7.29 -1.48 -31.87
CA GLY A 122 6.10 -0.70 -32.20
C GLY A 122 5.92 0.54 -31.33
N THR A 123 4.67 0.81 -30.94
CA THR A 123 4.27 2.04 -30.22
C THR A 123 4.14 1.82 -28.72
N VAL A 124 4.77 2.69 -27.92
CA VAL A 124 4.71 2.63 -26.45
C VAL A 124 4.11 3.92 -25.89
N LEU A 125 2.93 3.85 -25.27
CA LEU A 125 2.32 5.02 -24.62
C LEU A 125 3.00 5.36 -23.29
N VAL A 126 3.48 6.61 -23.16
CA VAL A 126 3.96 7.15 -21.87
C VAL A 126 3.01 8.23 -21.36
N THR A 127 2.23 7.89 -20.33
CA THR A 127 1.40 8.88 -19.64
C THR A 127 2.28 9.86 -18.86
N GLY A 128 2.00 11.16 -18.96
CA GLY A 128 2.90 12.20 -18.45
C GLY A 128 4.25 12.26 -19.17
N GLY A 129 4.33 11.77 -20.42
CA GLY A 129 5.57 11.67 -21.21
C GLY A 129 6.32 12.98 -21.42
N THR A 130 5.63 14.12 -21.35
CA THR A 130 6.23 15.46 -21.45
C THR A 130 6.86 15.94 -20.14
N GLY A 131 6.64 15.23 -19.03
CA GLY A 131 7.19 15.54 -17.71
C GLY A 131 8.69 15.26 -17.56
N GLY A 132 9.26 15.60 -16.40
CA GLY A 132 10.69 15.41 -16.12
C GLY A 132 11.17 13.97 -16.24
N LEU A 133 10.42 13.02 -15.66
CA LEU A 133 10.70 11.59 -15.77
C LEU A 133 10.24 11.01 -17.11
N GLY A 134 9.06 11.42 -17.60
CA GLY A 134 8.48 10.94 -18.85
C GLY A 134 9.43 11.09 -20.04
N ARG A 135 10.12 12.23 -20.17
CA ARG A 135 11.11 12.45 -21.24
C ARG A 135 12.34 11.55 -21.14
N ARG A 136 12.75 11.16 -19.93
CA ARG A 136 13.87 10.23 -19.74
C ARG A 136 13.45 8.81 -20.09
N VAL A 137 12.25 8.41 -19.67
CA VAL A 137 11.67 7.10 -20.03
C VAL A 137 11.46 6.99 -21.53
N ALA A 138 10.90 8.00 -22.18
CA ALA A 138 10.69 8.01 -23.63
C ALA A 138 12.02 7.86 -24.41
N ARG A 139 13.07 8.59 -24.02
CA ARG A 139 14.40 8.42 -24.62
C ARG A 139 14.96 7.02 -24.42
N TRP A 140 14.81 6.45 -23.22
CA TRP A 140 15.22 5.08 -22.95
C TRP A 140 14.45 4.06 -23.79
N LEU A 141 13.14 4.24 -23.97
CA LEU A 141 12.30 3.38 -24.80
C LEU A 141 12.73 3.37 -26.27
N VAL A 142 13.06 4.53 -26.84
CA VAL A 142 13.62 4.62 -28.20
C VAL A 142 14.93 3.84 -28.30
N THR A 143 15.83 3.98 -27.31
CA THR A 143 17.08 3.19 -27.29
C THR A 143 16.85 1.68 -27.09
N ALA A 144 15.73 1.29 -26.48
CA ALA A 144 15.35 -0.10 -26.27
C ALA A 144 14.64 -0.74 -27.46
N GLY A 145 14.30 0.03 -28.51
CA GLY A 145 13.70 -0.46 -29.75
C GLY A 145 12.26 -0.01 -30.04
N ALA A 146 11.72 0.94 -29.28
CA ALA A 146 10.41 1.50 -29.58
C ALA A 146 10.47 2.33 -30.88
N GLU A 147 9.55 2.08 -31.80
CA GLU A 147 9.44 2.83 -33.07
C GLU A 147 8.71 4.16 -32.85
N HIS A 148 7.74 4.16 -31.94
CA HIS A 148 6.96 5.34 -31.57
C HIS A 148 6.75 5.38 -30.05
N VAL A 149 6.77 6.59 -29.47
CA VAL A 149 6.50 6.82 -28.04
C VAL A 149 5.51 7.97 -27.88
#